data_AF-A0A1F9E9D9-F1
#
_entry.id   AF-A0A1F9E9D9-F1
#
_cell.length_a   1.000
_cell.length_b   1.000
_cell.length_c   1.000
_cell.angle_alpha   90.00
_cell.angle_beta   90.00
_cell.angle_gamma   90.00
#
_symmetry.space_group_name_H-M   'P 1'
#
loop_
_entity.id
_entity.type
_entity.pdbx_description
1 polymer ?
#
loop_
_entity_poly.entity_id
_entity_poly.type
_entity_poly.pdbx_seq_one_letter_code
_entity_poly.pdbx_strand_id
1 'polypeptide(L)'
;MEASETIKFNQLEYIFAQSAKGNHILFDPDQIKKVFSQVSPIGIAPGNYLTGLNMKQLQQMKHLVDTLIHQPTLLLKQQFIRGLSEESRELIIRAYFNILENNLYANKEFVH
;
A
#
# COMPACT_ATOMS: atom_id res chain seq x y z
N MET A 1 -7.24 -8.67 -25.63
CA MET A 1 -6.51 -7.84 -24.65
C MET A 1 -7.32 -7.57 -23.39
N GLU A 2 -8.66 -7.61 -23.41
CA GLU A 2 -9.52 -7.31 -22.23
C GLU A 2 -9.40 -8.24 -21.02
N ALA A 3 -9.06 -9.52 -21.22
CA ALA A 3 -8.98 -10.49 -20.12
C ALA A 3 -7.87 -10.16 -19.11
N SER A 4 -6.75 -9.56 -19.55
CA SER A 4 -5.59 -9.29 -18.70
C SER A 4 -5.85 -8.11 -17.75
N GLU A 5 -6.55 -7.07 -18.21
CA GLU A 5 -6.89 -5.90 -17.38
C GLU A 5 -7.97 -6.23 -16.34
N THR A 6 -8.99 -7.00 -16.74
CA THR A 6 -10.06 -7.46 -15.82
C THR A 6 -9.51 -8.30 -14.68
N ILE A 7 -8.56 -9.21 -14.95
CA ILE A 7 -7.93 -10.06 -13.93
C ILE A 7 -7.09 -9.22 -12.95
N LYS A 8 -6.36 -8.21 -13.44
CA LYS A 8 -5.56 -7.31 -12.58
C LYS A 8 -6.45 -6.49 -11.65
N PHE A 9 -7.59 -6.00 -12.16
CA PHE A 9 -8.58 -5.26 -11.38
C PHE A 9 -9.15 -6.13 -10.25
N ASN A 10 -9.61 -7.35 -10.57
CA ASN A 10 -10.15 -8.29 -9.58
C ASN A 10 -9.15 -8.66 -8.48
N GLN A 11 -7.85 -8.76 -8.80
CA GLN A 11 -6.81 -9.02 -7.81
C GLN A 11 -6.62 -7.84 -6.84
N LEU A 12 -6.62 -6.61 -7.36
CA LEU A 12 -6.49 -5.42 -6.51
C LEU A 12 -7.71 -5.24 -5.62
N GLU A 13 -8.92 -5.43 -6.17
CA GLU A 13 -10.15 -5.41 -5.39
C GLU A 13 -10.13 -6.46 -4.27
N TYR A 14 -9.70 -7.69 -4.58
CA TYR A 14 -9.53 -8.72 -3.57
C TYR A 14 -8.55 -8.30 -2.47
N ILE A 15 -7.38 -7.77 -2.85
CA ILE A 15 -6.39 -7.27 -1.89
C ILE A 15 -7.02 -6.19 -1.00
N PHE A 16 -7.68 -5.17 -1.57
CA PHE A 16 -8.30 -4.10 -0.79
C PHE A 16 -9.45 -4.60 0.10
N ALA A 17 -10.29 -5.51 -0.39
CA ALA A 17 -11.38 -6.11 0.39
C ALA A 17 -10.86 -6.90 1.60
N GLN A 18 -9.74 -7.61 1.45
CA GLN A 18 -9.05 -8.25 2.58
C GLN A 18 -8.44 -7.21 3.52
N SER A 19 -7.78 -6.20 2.96
CA SER A 19 -7.12 -5.13 3.70
C SER A 19 -8.09 -4.36 4.59
N ALA A 20 -9.31 -4.09 4.10
CA ALA A 20 -10.39 -3.45 4.85
C ALA A 20 -10.85 -4.26 6.08
N LYS A 21 -10.64 -5.58 6.06
CA LYS A 21 -10.91 -6.50 7.19
C LYS A 21 -9.70 -6.68 8.12
N GLY A 22 -8.61 -5.94 7.88
CA GLY A 22 -7.34 -6.07 8.60
C GLY A 22 -6.41 -7.16 8.06
N ASN A 23 -6.78 -7.83 6.97
CA ASN A 23 -5.94 -8.87 6.34
C ASN A 23 -4.97 -8.23 5.33
N HIS A 24 -3.79 -7.83 5.79
CA HIS A 24 -2.76 -7.19 4.97
C HIS A 24 -1.87 -8.19 4.22
N ILE A 25 -2.47 -8.93 3.26
CA ILE A 25 -1.83 -10.10 2.60
C ILE A 25 -0.53 -9.82 1.84
N LEU A 26 -0.20 -8.55 1.57
CA LEU A 26 1.01 -8.14 0.87
C LEU A 26 2.22 -7.98 1.78
N PHE A 27 2.02 -7.86 3.09
CA PHE A 27 3.07 -7.47 4.03
C PHE A 27 3.07 -8.37 5.27
N ASP A 28 4.27 -8.66 5.78
CA ASP A 28 4.41 -9.34 7.05
C ASP A 28 4.01 -8.37 8.20
N PRO A 29 3.28 -8.84 9.23
CA PRO A 29 2.83 -7.99 10.33
C PRO A 29 3.97 -7.22 11.02
N ASP A 30 5.16 -7.83 11.13
CA ASP A 30 6.33 -7.20 11.75
C ASP A 30 6.88 -6.04 10.91
N GLN A 31 6.74 -6.09 9.58
CA GLN A 31 7.13 -4.98 8.71
C GLN A 31 6.19 -3.79 8.88
N ILE A 32 4.88 -4.06 8.94
CA ILE A 32 3.86 -3.05 9.22
C ILE A 32 4.15 -2.41 10.58
N LYS A 33 4.30 -3.22 11.63
CA LYS A 33 4.64 -2.74 12.97
C LYS A 33 5.90 -1.91 12.97
N LYS A 34 6.96 -2.35 12.29
CA LYS A 34 8.22 -1.59 12.23
C LYS A 34 8.02 -0.18 11.66
N VAL A 35 7.29 -0.05 10.56
CA VAL A 35 6.98 1.25 9.94
C VAL A 35 6.18 2.16 10.88
N PHE A 36 5.15 1.62 11.54
CA PHE A 36 4.28 2.41 12.41
C PHE A 36 4.77 2.58 13.85
N SER A 37 5.75 1.77 14.29
CA SER A 37 6.38 1.90 15.61
C SER A 37 7.56 2.87 15.60
N GLN A 38 7.98 3.35 14.43
CA GLN A 38 8.99 4.39 14.33
C GLN A 38 8.44 5.68 14.95
N VAL A 39 8.91 5.96 16.16
CA VAL A 39 8.64 7.18 16.91
C VAL A 39 9.40 8.34 16.25
N SER A 40 8.95 8.76 15.07
CA SER A 40 9.38 10.03 14.50
C SER A 40 8.79 11.16 15.36
N PRO A 41 9.48 12.27 15.64
CA PRO A 41 8.94 13.40 16.40
C PRO A 41 7.66 14.00 15.77
N ILE A 42 7.35 13.64 14.52
CA ILE A 42 6.12 14.04 13.82
C ILE A 42 5.04 12.93 13.84
N GLY A 43 5.40 11.67 14.14
CA GLY A 43 4.49 10.53 14.19
C GLY A 43 3.78 10.23 12.87
N ILE A 44 3.77 8.98 12.41
CA ILE A 44 2.84 8.59 11.35
C ILE A 44 1.48 8.37 12.02
N ALA A 45 0.68 9.42 12.11
CA ALA A 45 -0.70 9.33 12.58
C ALA A 45 -1.61 8.73 11.47
N PRO A 46 -2.70 8.02 11.83
CA PRO A 46 -3.78 7.72 10.89
C PRO A 46 -4.23 9.01 10.18
N GLY A 47 -4.53 8.96 8.88
CA GLY A 47 -4.78 10.18 8.09
C GLY A 47 -3.53 10.87 7.55
N ASN A 48 -2.32 10.49 7.98
CA ASN A 48 -1.12 11.25 7.67
C ASN A 48 0.09 10.42 7.22
N TYR A 49 -0.18 9.35 6.46
CA TYR A 49 0.84 8.41 5.99
C TYR A 49 1.89 9.04 5.07
N LEU A 50 1.64 10.19 4.47
CA LEU A 50 2.59 10.83 3.54
C LEU A 50 3.40 11.98 4.16
N THR A 51 3.14 12.33 5.42
CA THR A 51 3.85 13.46 6.06
C THR A 51 5.33 13.19 6.27
N GLY A 52 6.14 14.23 6.09
CA GLY A 52 7.59 14.17 6.22
C GLY A 52 8.30 13.54 5.02
N LEU A 53 7.58 13.11 3.99
CA LEU A 53 8.19 12.67 2.74
C LEU A 53 8.63 13.86 1.89
N ASN A 54 9.87 13.82 1.42
CA ASN A 54 10.36 14.80 0.45
C ASN A 54 9.92 14.43 -0.98
N MET A 55 10.14 15.34 -1.94
CA MET A 55 9.72 15.14 -3.34
C MET A 55 10.34 13.90 -3.99
N LYS A 56 11.59 13.56 -3.66
CA LYS A 56 12.26 12.36 -4.19
C LYS A 56 11.60 11.09 -3.66
N GLN A 57 11.29 11.05 -2.37
CA GLN A 57 10.58 9.93 -1.75
C GLN A 57 9.16 9.77 -2.31
N LEU A 58 8.45 10.88 -2.55
CA LEU A 58 7.14 10.85 -3.20
C LEU A 58 7.22 10.30 -4.63
N GLN A 59 8.22 10.68 -5.42
CA GLN A 59 8.44 10.14 -6.75
C GLN A 59 8.78 8.64 -6.73
N GLN A 60 9.69 8.25 -5.84
CA GLN A 60 10.04 6.84 -5.64
C GLN A 60 8.82 6.02 -5.22
N MET A 61 8.03 6.52 -4.28
CA MET A 61 6.78 5.90 -3.85
C MET A 61 5.81 5.69 -5.02
N LYS A 62 5.62 6.70 -5.89
CA LYS A 62 4.78 6.56 -7.09
C LYS A 62 5.29 5.45 -8.01
N HIS A 63 6.60 5.40 -8.25
CA HIS A 63 7.20 4.36 -9.09
C HIS A 63 7.07 2.96 -8.48
N LEU A 64 7.20 2.83 -7.15
CA LEU A 64 7.02 1.58 -6.43
C LEU A 64 5.57 1.08 -6.51
N VAL A 65 4.59 1.96 -6.33
CA VAL A 65 3.16 1.63 -6.49
C VAL A 65 2.86 1.20 -7.92
N ASP A 66 3.35 1.95 -8.91
CA ASP A 66 3.20 1.60 -10.32
C ASP A 66 3.79 0.22 -10.63
N THR A 67 5.00 -0.06 -10.15
CA THR A 67 5.64 -1.36 -10.35
C THR A 67 4.87 -2.50 -9.67
N LEU A 68 4.31 -2.24 -8.49
CA LEU A 68 3.51 -3.21 -7.74
C LEU A 68 2.21 -3.56 -8.46
N ILE A 69 1.48 -2.58 -9.00
CA ILE A 69 0.22 -2.85 -9.72
C ILE A 69 0.46 -3.66 -10.99
N HIS A 70 1.61 -3.47 -11.65
CA HIS A 70 1.99 -4.18 -12.86
C HIS A 70 2.42 -5.64 -12.63
N GLN A 71 2.72 -6.04 -11.39
CA GLN A 71 2.98 -7.45 -11.09
C GLN A 71 1.72 -8.30 -11.32
N PRO A 72 1.78 -9.38 -12.12
CA PRO A 72 0.58 -10.07 -12.60
C PRO A 72 -0.05 -11.03 -11.59
N THR A 73 0.64 -11.38 -10.50
CA THR A 73 0.13 -12.29 -9.48
C THR A 73 0.42 -11.77 -8.08
N LEU A 74 -0.38 -12.21 -7.11
CA LEU A 74 -0.16 -11.92 -5.69
C LEU A 74 1.25 -12.36 -5.23
N LEU A 75 1.71 -13.53 -5.69
CA LEU A 75 3.03 -14.04 -5.37
C LEU A 75 4.14 -13.11 -5.86
N LEU A 76 4.04 -12.61 -7.09
CA LEU A 76 5.02 -11.68 -7.66
C LEU A 76 4.99 -10.31 -6.96
N LYS A 77 3.80 -9.84 -6.55
CA LYS A 77 3.66 -8.64 -5.70
C LYS A 77 4.41 -8.81 -4.37
N GLN A 78 4.24 -9.95 -3.70
CA GLN A 78 4.94 -10.26 -2.45
C GLN A 78 6.45 -10.39 -2.65
N GLN A 79 6.90 -11.07 -3.71
CA GLN A 79 8.33 -11.20 -4.04
C GLN A 79 8.97 -9.84 -4.32
N PHE A 80 8.30 -8.99 -5.09
CA PHE A 80 8.74 -7.61 -5.32
C PHE A 80 8.94 -6.87 -4.00
N ILE A 81 7.94 -6.85 -3.11
CA ILE A 81 8.01 -6.18 -1.80
C ILE A 81 9.15 -6.73 -0.94
N ARG A 82 9.35 -8.05 -0.92
CA ARG A 82 10.44 -8.69 -0.16
C ARG A 82 11.82 -8.33 -0.69
N GLY A 83 11.95 -8.09 -2.00
CA GLY A 83 13.19 -7.66 -2.65
C GLY A 83 13.52 -6.18 -2.45
N LEU A 84 12.59 -5.37 -1.93
CA LEU A 84 12.82 -3.94 -1.70
C LEU A 84 13.81 -3.68 -0.55
N SER A 85 14.58 -2.60 -0.69
CA SER A 85 15.32 -2.02 0.43
C SER A 85 14.37 -1.61 1.56
N GLU A 86 14.89 -1.49 2.78
CA GLU A 86 14.08 -1.10 3.94
C GLU A 86 13.34 0.23 3.71
N GLU A 87 14.03 1.25 3.20
CA GLU A 87 13.44 2.56 2.86
C GLU A 87 12.32 2.41 1.81
N SER A 88 12.56 1.66 0.74
CA SER A 88 11.55 1.46 -0.31
C SER A 88 10.34 0.71 0.21
N ARG A 89 10.56 -0.23 1.13
CA ARG A 89 9.49 -1.00 1.76
C ARG A 89 8.66 -0.14 2.69
N GLU A 90 9.27 0.76 3.44
CA GLU A 90 8.55 1.75 4.23
C GLU A 90 7.64 2.61 3.35
N LEU A 91 8.17 3.16 2.26
CA LEU A 91 7.41 4.01 1.34
C LEU A 91 6.20 3.27 0.75
N ILE A 92 6.35 2.02 0.34
CA ILE A 92 5.24 1.27 -0.26
C ILE A 92 4.18 0.85 0.79
N ILE A 93 4.60 0.53 2.02
CA ILE A 93 3.66 0.28 3.13
C ILE A 93 2.85 1.55 3.41
N ARG A 94 3.51 2.70 3.52
CA ARG A 94 2.84 4.00 3.76
C ARG A 94 1.88 4.35 2.63
N ALA A 95 2.28 4.15 1.37
CA ALA A 95 1.41 4.35 0.21
C ALA A 95 0.18 3.43 0.24
N TYR A 96 0.38 2.16 0.56
CA TYR A 96 -0.68 1.18 0.64
C TYR A 96 -1.72 1.53 1.71
N PHE A 97 -1.29 1.92 2.91
CA PHE A 97 -2.21 2.36 3.96
C PHE A 97 -2.89 3.68 3.63
N ASN A 98 -2.20 4.62 2.97
CA ASN A 98 -2.80 5.85 2.46
C ASN A 98 -3.93 5.57 1.45
N ILE A 99 -3.69 4.67 0.50
CA ILE A 99 -4.69 4.29 -0.50
C ILE A 99 -5.85 3.55 0.17
N LEU A 100 -5.57 2.61 1.07
CA LEU A 100 -6.59 1.87 1.80
C LEU A 100 -7.50 2.81 2.58
N GLU A 101 -6.92 3.74 3.34
CA GLU A 101 -7.67 4.66 4.16
C GLU A 101 -8.53 5.62 3.32
N ASN A 102 -7.97 6.16 2.23
CA ASN A 102 -8.74 6.97 1.28
C ASN A 102 -9.92 6.19 0.66
N ASN A 103 -9.72 4.91 0.32
CA ASN A 103 -10.79 4.06 -0.21
C ASN A 103 -11.86 3.75 0.86
N LEU A 104 -11.46 3.57 2.12
CA LEU A 104 -12.40 3.37 3.22
C LEU A 104 -13.25 4.61 3.49
N TYR A 105 -12.66 5.81 3.42
CA TYR A 105 -13.39 7.07 3.57
C TYR A 105 -14.32 7.33 2.38
N ALA A 106 -13.85 7.12 1.15
CA ALA A 106 -14.68 7.29 -0.05
C ALA A 106 -15.90 6.35 -0.08
N ASN A 107 -15.76 5.12 0.42
CA ASN A 107 -16.88 4.16 0.52
C ASN A 107 -17.84 4.45 1.69
N LYS A 108 -17.46 5.27 2.68
CA LYS A 108 -18.35 5.68 3.77
C LYS A 108 -19.32 6.79 3.38
N GLU A 109 -19.04 7.55 2.33
CA GLU A 109 -19.92 8.63 1.85
C GLU A 109 -21.17 8.15 1.08
N PHE A 110 -21.35 6.83 0.87
CA PHE A 110 -22.53 6.26 0.21
C PHE A 110 -23.56 5.63 1.16
N VAL A 111 -23.44 5.87 2.47
CA VAL A 111 -24.47 5.49 3.45
C VAL A 111 -25.15 6.75 3.97
N HIS A 112 -25.90 7.45 3.12
CA HIS A 112 -26.97 8.36 3.55
C HIS A 112 -28.10 8.43 2.52
#